data_AF-A0A2W4TCT3-F1
#
_entry.id   AF-A0A2W4TCT3-F1
#
_cell.length_a   1.000
_cell.length_b   1.000
_cell.length_c   1.000
_cell.angle_alpha   90.00
_cell.angle_beta   90.00
_cell.angle_gamma   90.00
#
_symmetry.space_group_name_H-M   'P 1'
#
loop_
_entity.id
_entity.type
_entity.pdbx_description
1 polymer ?
#
loop_
_entity_poly.entity_id
_entity_poly.type
_entity_poly.pdbx_seq_one_letter_code
_entity_poly.pdbx_strand_id
1 'polypeptide(L)'
;MAYRHGAFSWRQFTIGVARRLGIRTRSASDEDLRAAGLDAWSSDPAVPVDNGLSQLLAELEERALTVYARAGLPTRRGHYARAPDDRAWQFLAEHMAPADRWALVQDYPPEQGWRFATLTTVGLYESPGSPAFLAAEVLSECRALKDSPEGRYGGTMALLERSIRLGITSACLGPGDKDQTVGHADNTLALPDGQGDLFAPPSP
;
A
#
# COMPACT_ATOMS: atom_id res chain seq x y z
N MET A 1 16.32 -6.02 -35.42
CA MET A 1 16.90 -5.88 -34.07
C MET A 1 15.93 -6.50 -33.08
N ALA A 2 16.28 -7.64 -32.49
CA ALA A 2 15.42 -8.38 -31.57
C ALA A 2 15.87 -8.13 -30.13
N TYR A 3 15.03 -7.45 -29.33
CA TYR A 3 15.23 -7.30 -27.90
C TYR A 3 14.93 -8.64 -27.21
N ARG A 4 15.96 -9.28 -26.66
CA ARG A 4 15.83 -10.45 -25.78
C ARG A 4 15.31 -9.99 -24.42
N HIS A 5 14.07 -10.35 -24.10
CA HIS A 5 13.56 -10.30 -22.73
C HIS A 5 14.35 -11.30 -21.86
N GLY A 6 15.18 -10.78 -20.96
CA GLY A 6 15.71 -11.55 -19.85
C GLY A 6 14.61 -11.75 -18.83
N ALA A 7 13.99 -12.94 -18.80
CA ALA A 7 13.08 -13.32 -17.72
C ALA A 7 13.88 -13.36 -16.40
N PHE A 8 13.60 -12.41 -15.50
CA PHE A 8 14.16 -12.40 -14.16
C PHE A 8 13.58 -13.60 -13.39
N SER A 9 14.42 -14.60 -13.14
CA SER A 9 14.02 -15.81 -12.40
C SER A 9 14.02 -15.51 -10.90
N TRP A 10 12.84 -15.23 -10.36
CA TRP A 10 12.61 -14.99 -8.94
C TRP A 10 13.10 -16.12 -8.02
N ARG A 11 13.22 -17.36 -8.54
CA ARG A 11 13.80 -18.50 -7.81
C ARG A 11 15.31 -18.39 -7.57
N GLN A 12 16.05 -17.73 -8.46
CA GLN A 12 17.50 -17.57 -8.34
C GLN A 12 17.85 -16.44 -7.36
N PHE A 13 17.01 -15.41 -7.27
CA PHE A 13 17.19 -14.28 -6.35
C PHE A 13 16.99 -14.69 -4.88
N THR A 14 15.96 -15.49 -4.57
CA THR A 14 15.69 -15.98 -3.21
C THR A 14 16.78 -16.92 -2.69
N ILE A 15 17.31 -17.80 -3.55
CA ILE A 15 18.46 -18.67 -3.21
C ILE A 15 19.73 -17.84 -2.95
N GLY A 16 19.92 -16.73 -3.68
CA GLY A 16 21.04 -15.82 -3.49
C GLY A 16 21.03 -15.07 -2.14
N VAL A 17 19.85 -14.61 -1.71
CA VAL A 17 19.68 -13.90 -0.41
C VAL A 17 19.87 -14.88 0.76
N ALA A 18 19.34 -16.09 0.67
CA ALA A 18 19.50 -17.11 1.71
C ALA A 18 20.97 -17.54 1.92
N ARG A 19 21.78 -17.60 0.84
CA ARG A 19 23.22 -17.91 0.94
C ARG A 19 24.05 -16.75 1.48
N ARG A 20 23.73 -15.50 1.13
CA ARG A 20 24.46 -14.31 1.60
C ARG A 20 24.26 -14.08 3.11
N LEU A 21 23.16 -14.55 3.68
CA LEU A 21 22.86 -14.48 5.12
C LEU A 21 23.38 -15.67 5.94
N GLY A 22 24.11 -16.62 5.33
CA GLY A 22 24.75 -17.72 6.06
C GLY A 22 23.77 -18.69 6.74
N ILE A 23 22.50 -18.73 6.32
CA ILE A 23 21.48 -19.60 6.92
C ILE A 23 21.77 -21.05 6.53
N ARG A 24 22.51 -21.77 7.38
CA ARG A 24 22.58 -23.24 7.34
C ARG A 24 21.26 -23.77 7.92
N THR A 25 20.43 -24.38 7.09
CA THR A 25 19.32 -25.20 7.59
C THR A 25 19.89 -26.50 8.17
N ARG A 26 20.25 -26.48 9.45
CA ARG A 26 20.38 -27.72 10.23
C ARG A 26 18.97 -28.13 10.61
N SER A 27 18.59 -29.37 10.35
CA SER A 27 17.34 -29.93 10.87
C SER A 27 17.42 -29.82 12.39
N ALA A 28 16.57 -28.98 12.97
CA ALA A 28 16.48 -28.84 14.42
C ALA A 28 15.91 -30.14 15.01
N SER A 29 16.55 -30.65 16.04
CA SER A 29 16.13 -31.85 16.75
C SER A 29 14.90 -31.51 17.60
N ASP A 30 14.05 -32.48 17.89
CA ASP A 30 12.86 -32.30 18.75
C ASP A 30 13.24 -31.69 20.13
N GLU A 31 14.43 -32.01 20.62
CA GLU A 31 15.00 -31.49 21.87
C GLU A 31 15.48 -30.03 21.77
N ASP A 32 15.94 -29.59 20.59
CA ASP A 32 16.29 -28.18 20.34
C ASP A 32 15.04 -27.28 20.34
N LEU A 33 13.92 -27.81 19.84
CA LEU A 33 12.62 -27.13 19.84
C LEU A 33 12.06 -27.00 21.27
N ARG A 34 12.24 -28.03 22.11
CA ARG A 34 11.91 -27.96 23.55
C ARG A 34 12.77 -26.96 24.30
N ALA A 35 14.09 -26.98 24.08
CA ALA A 35 15.03 -26.08 24.72
C ALA A 35 14.80 -24.61 24.32
N ALA A 36 14.32 -24.37 23.10
CA ALA A 36 13.91 -23.03 22.62
C ALA A 36 12.55 -22.57 23.17
N GLY A 37 11.85 -23.39 23.96
CA GLY A 37 10.56 -23.04 24.55
C GLY A 37 9.41 -22.96 23.55
N LEU A 38 9.56 -23.54 22.35
CA LEU A 38 8.57 -23.46 21.28
C LEU A 38 7.35 -24.37 21.52
N ASP A 39 7.47 -25.36 22.41
CA ASP A 39 6.35 -26.18 22.89
C ASP A 39 5.29 -25.34 23.65
N ALA A 40 5.68 -24.17 24.15
CA ALA A 40 4.80 -23.27 24.91
C ALA A 40 3.84 -22.44 24.03
N TRP A 41 3.97 -22.48 22.70
CA TRP A 41 3.02 -21.77 21.82
C TRP A 41 1.60 -22.35 21.92
N SER A 42 1.43 -23.60 22.38
CA SER A 42 0.17 -24.31 22.18
C SER A 42 -1.03 -23.89 23.06
N SER A 43 -0.90 -23.04 24.08
CA SER A 43 -2.08 -22.56 24.85
C SER A 43 -1.76 -21.37 25.74
N ASP A 44 -1.98 -20.15 25.24
CA ASP A 44 -2.15 -18.96 26.08
C ASP A 44 -3.62 -18.53 26.01
N PRO A 45 -4.31 -18.20 27.13
CA PRO A 45 -5.74 -17.97 27.13
C PRO A 45 -6.05 -16.61 26.50
N ALA A 46 -6.75 -16.63 25.37
CA ALA A 46 -7.52 -15.52 24.80
C ALA A 46 -6.92 -14.11 25.00
N VAL A 47 -5.70 -13.88 24.47
CA VAL A 47 -5.31 -12.52 24.10
C VAL A 47 -6.33 -12.03 23.06
N PRO A 48 -6.92 -10.82 23.16
CA PRO A 48 -7.77 -10.29 22.10
C PRO A 48 -6.95 -10.25 20.81
N VAL A 49 -7.23 -11.17 19.89
CA VAL A 49 -6.37 -11.52 18.75
C VAL A 49 -6.26 -10.40 17.70
N ASP A 50 -7.02 -9.32 17.86
CA ASP A 50 -7.22 -8.29 16.84
C ASP A 50 -6.32 -7.03 17.00
N ASN A 51 -5.68 -6.81 18.16
CA ASN A 51 -4.97 -5.55 18.40
C ASN A 51 -3.58 -5.48 17.74
N GLY A 52 -2.84 -6.59 17.70
CA GLY A 52 -1.46 -6.61 17.20
C GLY A 52 -1.35 -6.46 15.67
N LEU A 53 -2.22 -7.13 14.92
CA LEU A 53 -2.26 -7.03 13.46
C LEU A 53 -2.77 -5.65 13.03
N SER A 54 -3.87 -5.18 13.64
CA SER A 54 -4.42 -3.85 13.36
C SER A 54 -3.40 -2.73 13.60
N GLN A 55 -2.64 -2.82 14.69
CA GLN A 55 -1.55 -1.88 15.00
C GLN A 55 -0.43 -1.95 13.96
N LEU A 56 0.05 -3.16 13.62
CA LEU A 56 1.10 -3.34 12.62
C LEU A 56 0.70 -2.76 11.25
N LEU A 57 -0.55 -2.99 10.82
CA LEU A 57 -1.07 -2.44 9.58
C LEU A 57 -1.17 -0.91 9.63
N ALA A 58 -1.52 -0.32 10.78
CA ALA A 58 -1.53 1.13 10.94
C ALA A 58 -0.11 1.73 10.84
N GLU A 59 0.89 1.11 11.48
CA GLU A 59 2.30 1.54 11.40
C GLU A 59 2.89 1.42 9.97
N LEU A 60 2.42 0.43 9.22
CA LEU A 60 2.80 0.25 7.81
C LEU A 60 2.14 1.30 6.91
N GLU A 61 0.85 1.58 7.13
CA GLU A 61 0.14 2.65 6.41
C GLU A 61 0.77 4.01 6.68
N GLU A 62 1.09 4.33 7.94
CA GLU A 62 1.73 5.60 8.31
C GLU A 62 3.07 5.78 7.60
N ARG A 63 3.93 4.74 7.61
CA ARG A 63 5.20 4.77 6.85
C ARG A 63 5.00 5.00 5.37
N ALA A 64 4.04 4.32 4.75
CA ALA A 64 3.74 4.51 3.34
C ALA A 64 3.27 5.95 3.05
N LEU A 65 2.47 6.54 3.95
CA LEU A 65 2.04 7.94 3.85
C LEU A 65 3.20 8.93 4.06
N THR A 66 4.18 8.63 4.91
CA THR A 66 5.41 9.43 5.02
C THR A 66 6.17 9.44 3.69
N VAL A 67 6.24 8.30 3.00
CA VAL A 67 6.87 8.22 1.66
C VAL A 67 6.10 9.04 0.64
N TYR A 68 4.77 9.00 0.67
CA TYR A 68 3.94 9.86 -0.18
C TYR A 68 4.17 11.34 0.08
N ALA A 69 4.19 11.76 1.35
CA ALA A 69 4.45 13.15 1.73
C ALA A 69 5.82 13.65 1.20
N ARG A 70 6.87 12.81 1.32
CA ARG A 70 8.21 13.12 0.78
C ARG A 70 8.24 13.20 -0.75
N ALA A 71 7.38 12.44 -1.43
CA ALA A 71 7.23 12.46 -2.88
C ALA A 71 6.28 13.55 -3.40
N GLY A 72 5.66 14.34 -2.52
CA GLY A 72 4.66 15.35 -2.90
C GLY A 72 3.33 14.75 -3.34
N LEU A 73 3.05 13.50 -2.97
CA LEU A 73 1.81 12.79 -3.26
C LEU A 73 0.75 13.07 -2.19
N PRO A 74 -0.55 12.95 -2.53
CA PRO A 74 -1.63 13.15 -1.57
C PRO A 74 -1.58 12.13 -0.43
N THR A 75 -1.85 12.58 0.79
CA THR A 75 -1.90 11.75 2.01
C THR A 75 -3.31 11.61 2.59
N ARG A 76 -4.26 12.41 2.11
CA ARG A 76 -5.67 12.35 2.54
C ARG A 76 -6.34 11.11 1.96
N ARG A 77 -7.26 10.50 2.71
CA ARG A 77 -8.07 9.40 2.18
C ARG A 77 -9.08 9.92 1.17
N GLY A 78 -9.17 9.24 0.03
CA GLY A 78 -10.17 9.54 -0.98
C GLY A 78 -9.80 9.16 -2.39
N HIS A 79 -10.54 9.76 -3.31
CA HIS A 79 -10.45 9.64 -4.75
C HIS A 79 -9.81 10.89 -5.33
N TYR A 80 -9.00 10.69 -6.37
CA TYR A 80 -8.17 11.70 -6.98
C TYR A 80 -8.25 11.62 -8.50
N ALA A 81 -8.10 12.77 -9.15
CA ALA A 81 -7.90 12.89 -10.59
C ALA A 81 -6.56 13.57 -10.90
N ARG A 82 -5.97 13.25 -12.04
CA ARG A 82 -4.84 13.99 -12.63
C ARG A 82 -5.14 14.26 -14.09
N ALA A 83 -5.02 15.52 -14.49
CA ALA A 83 -5.20 15.94 -15.87
C ALA A 83 -3.99 15.53 -16.74
N PRO A 84 -4.11 15.52 -18.09
CA PRO A 84 -3.10 15.00 -19.02
C PRO A 84 -1.72 15.66 -18.91
N ASP A 85 -1.70 16.93 -18.51
CA ASP A 85 -0.50 17.77 -18.41
C ASP A 85 -0.22 18.24 -16.98
N ASP A 86 -1.04 17.82 -16.01
CA ASP A 86 -0.85 18.17 -14.61
C ASP A 86 0.02 17.12 -13.92
N ARG A 87 0.92 17.59 -13.05
CA ARG A 87 1.71 16.71 -12.17
C ARG A 87 0.98 16.44 -10.87
N ALA A 88 0.09 17.33 -10.45
CA ALA A 88 -0.60 17.24 -9.17
C ALA A 88 -1.87 16.37 -9.26
N TRP A 89 -2.11 15.62 -8.19
CA TRP A 89 -3.38 14.92 -7.98
C TRP A 89 -4.37 15.87 -7.32
N GLN A 90 -5.53 16.02 -7.93
CA GLN A 90 -6.64 16.83 -7.44
C GLN A 90 -7.60 15.94 -6.66
N PHE A 91 -7.95 16.35 -5.44
CA PHE A 91 -8.90 15.62 -4.60
C PHE A 91 -10.32 15.77 -5.14
N LEU A 92 -11.03 14.65 -5.26
CA LEU A 92 -12.42 14.62 -5.74
C LEU A 92 -13.39 14.46 -4.55
N ALA A 93 -13.27 13.36 -3.82
CA ALA A 93 -14.14 13.02 -2.70
C ALA A 93 -13.49 11.93 -1.83
N GLU A 94 -13.85 11.87 -0.55
CA GLU A 94 -13.37 10.81 0.35
C GLU A 94 -14.02 9.46 0.04
N HIS A 95 -15.30 9.49 -0.31
CA HIS A 95 -16.08 8.36 -0.75
C HIS A 95 -16.81 8.74 -2.04
N MET A 96 -16.81 7.84 -3.02
CA MET A 96 -17.45 8.08 -4.30
C MET A 96 -18.25 6.86 -4.72
N ALA A 97 -19.51 7.06 -5.12
CA ALA A 97 -20.34 5.96 -5.58
C ALA A 97 -19.78 5.41 -6.91
N PRO A 98 -20.02 4.12 -7.23
CA PRO A 98 -19.64 3.56 -8.53
C PRO A 98 -20.21 4.33 -9.72
N ALA A 99 -21.44 4.86 -9.60
CA ALA A 99 -22.09 5.64 -10.65
C ALA A 99 -21.35 6.96 -10.93
N ASP A 100 -20.95 7.70 -9.88
CA ASP A 100 -20.22 8.96 -10.02
C ASP A 100 -18.82 8.73 -10.62
N ARG A 101 -18.14 7.63 -10.24
CA ARG A 101 -16.88 7.22 -10.88
C ARG A 101 -17.04 6.95 -12.36
N TRP A 102 -18.15 6.30 -12.74
CA TRP A 102 -18.43 5.99 -14.13
C TRP A 102 -18.78 7.25 -14.94
N ALA A 103 -19.49 8.21 -14.35
CA ALA A 103 -19.74 9.51 -14.97
C ALA A 103 -18.42 10.25 -15.26
N LEU A 104 -17.52 10.32 -14.27
CA LEU A 104 -16.21 10.97 -14.44
C LEU A 104 -15.36 10.37 -15.57
N VAL A 105 -15.38 9.05 -15.75
CA VAL A 105 -14.65 8.39 -16.84
C VAL A 105 -15.25 8.72 -18.21
N GLN A 106 -16.56 8.95 -18.28
CA GLN A 106 -17.20 9.38 -19.53
C GLN A 106 -16.92 10.85 -19.84
N ASP A 107 -16.97 11.73 -18.83
CA ASP A 107 -16.74 13.16 -18.99
C ASP A 107 -15.26 13.48 -19.26
N TYR A 108 -14.35 12.69 -18.69
CA TYR A 108 -12.90 12.87 -18.78
C TYR A 108 -12.21 11.54 -19.14
N PRO A 109 -12.23 11.15 -20.42
CA PRO A 109 -11.75 9.84 -20.83
C PRO A 109 -10.24 9.64 -20.59
N PRO A 110 -9.81 8.45 -20.14
CA PRO A 110 -8.39 8.16 -19.91
C PRO A 110 -7.55 8.15 -21.19
N GLU A 111 -8.17 7.96 -22.36
CA GLU A 111 -7.57 8.08 -23.69
C GLU A 111 -7.11 9.51 -23.96
N GLN A 112 -7.76 10.50 -23.35
CA GLN A 112 -7.37 11.91 -23.43
C GLN A 112 -6.25 12.25 -22.43
N GLY A 113 -5.74 11.28 -21.67
CA GLY A 113 -4.64 11.45 -20.72
C GLY A 113 -5.07 11.64 -19.26
N TRP A 114 -6.37 11.68 -18.98
CA TRP A 114 -6.88 11.72 -17.61
C TRP A 114 -6.54 10.45 -16.83
N ARG A 115 -6.26 10.61 -15.54
CA ARG A 115 -5.97 9.51 -14.62
C ARG A 115 -6.82 9.65 -13.37
N PHE A 116 -7.33 8.53 -12.90
CA PHE A 116 -8.15 8.45 -11.69
C PHE A 116 -7.58 7.40 -10.75
N ALA A 117 -7.50 7.73 -9.47
CA ALA A 117 -6.92 6.85 -8.47
C ALA A 117 -7.60 7.03 -7.12
N THR A 118 -7.57 6.00 -6.30
CA THR A 118 -7.73 6.13 -4.84
C THR A 118 -6.38 6.44 -4.19
N LEU A 119 -6.37 6.93 -2.95
CA LEU A 119 -5.15 7.11 -2.16
C LEU A 119 -4.21 5.89 -2.26
N THR A 120 -4.74 4.67 -2.13
CA THR A 120 -3.93 3.44 -2.14
C THR A 120 -3.29 3.13 -3.50
N THR A 121 -3.77 3.75 -4.58
CA THR A 121 -3.33 3.47 -5.97
C THR A 121 -2.59 4.62 -6.63
N VAL A 122 -2.56 5.81 -6.02
CA VAL A 122 -1.91 7.00 -6.59
C VAL A 122 -0.45 6.73 -6.93
N GLY A 123 0.30 6.09 -6.03
CA GLY A 123 1.71 5.77 -6.25
C GLY A 123 1.97 4.76 -7.38
N LEU A 124 0.97 4.01 -7.84
CA LEU A 124 1.14 3.06 -8.97
C LEU A 124 1.36 3.75 -10.31
N TYR A 125 1.04 5.05 -10.40
CA TYR A 125 1.32 5.87 -11.59
C TYR A 125 2.76 6.41 -11.62
N GLU A 126 3.53 6.19 -10.57
CA GLU A 126 4.96 6.48 -10.53
C GLU A 126 5.78 5.34 -11.13
N SER A 127 7.08 5.57 -11.33
CA SER A 127 7.97 4.55 -11.92
C SER A 127 7.95 3.24 -11.11
N PRO A 128 7.84 2.06 -11.75
CA PRO A 128 7.87 0.79 -11.04
C PRO A 128 9.13 0.64 -10.18
N GLY A 129 8.93 0.20 -8.92
CA GLY A 129 10.01 0.05 -7.94
C GLY A 129 10.50 1.35 -7.30
N SER A 130 9.94 2.51 -7.66
CA SER A 130 10.16 3.75 -6.91
C SER A 130 9.58 3.64 -5.48
N PRO A 131 10.07 4.44 -4.51
CA PRO A 131 9.50 4.44 -3.16
C PRO A 131 7.98 4.70 -3.13
N ALA A 132 7.49 5.60 -3.99
CA ALA A 132 6.06 5.89 -4.12
C ALA A 132 5.27 4.68 -4.66
N PHE A 133 5.81 3.96 -5.64
CA PHE A 133 5.20 2.73 -6.15
C PHE A 133 5.08 1.66 -5.05
N LEU A 134 6.17 1.42 -4.31
CA LEU A 134 6.20 0.45 -3.22
C LEU A 134 5.27 0.83 -2.06
N ALA A 135 5.17 2.13 -1.75
CA ALA A 135 4.22 2.63 -0.76
C ALA A 135 2.76 2.39 -1.20
N ALA A 136 2.45 2.55 -2.49
CA ALA A 136 1.14 2.19 -3.05
C ALA A 136 0.82 0.70 -2.87
N GLU A 137 1.80 -0.17 -3.18
CA GLU A 137 1.64 -1.61 -2.98
C GLU A 137 1.37 -1.94 -1.49
N VAL A 138 2.13 -1.37 -0.57
CA VAL A 138 1.90 -1.55 0.89
C VAL A 138 0.49 -1.09 1.28
N LEU A 139 0.05 0.08 0.84
CA LEU A 139 -1.29 0.61 1.14
C LEU A 139 -2.40 -0.30 0.59
N SER A 140 -2.23 -0.81 -0.63
CA SER A 140 -3.19 -1.72 -1.26
C SER A 140 -3.28 -3.05 -0.52
N GLU A 141 -2.14 -3.62 -0.10
CA GLU A 141 -2.12 -4.87 0.66
C GLU A 141 -2.69 -4.69 2.07
N CYS A 142 -2.37 -3.59 2.76
CA CYS A 142 -2.97 -3.27 4.06
C CYS A 142 -4.49 -3.15 3.96
N ARG A 143 -4.99 -2.46 2.92
CA ARG A 143 -6.43 -2.33 2.65
C ARG A 143 -7.07 -3.70 2.41
N ALA A 144 -6.44 -4.53 1.58
CA ALA A 144 -6.96 -5.87 1.27
C ALA A 144 -7.00 -6.79 2.49
N LEU A 145 -6.01 -6.70 3.38
CA LEU A 145 -6.00 -7.46 4.65
C LEU A 145 -7.10 -6.98 5.60
N LYS A 146 -7.32 -5.66 5.71
CA LYS A 146 -8.39 -5.08 6.54
C LYS A 146 -9.80 -5.39 6.02
N ASP A 147 -9.96 -5.38 4.70
CA ASP A 147 -11.25 -5.66 4.04
C ASP A 147 -11.53 -7.18 3.91
N SER A 148 -10.58 -8.05 4.27
CA SER A 148 -10.75 -9.50 4.22
C SER A 148 -11.45 -10.00 5.49
N PRO A 149 -12.75 -10.30 5.47
CA PRO A 149 -13.39 -10.99 6.59
C PRO A 149 -12.72 -12.36 6.73
N GLU A 150 -12.22 -12.66 7.92
CA GLU A 150 -11.70 -13.99 8.27
C GLU A 150 -12.74 -15.05 7.84
N GLY A 151 -12.49 -15.71 6.70
CA GLY A 151 -13.28 -16.83 6.22
C GLY A 151 -14.30 -16.61 5.09
N ARG A 152 -14.34 -15.50 4.33
CA ARG A 152 -15.30 -15.42 3.20
C ARG A 152 -14.83 -15.19 1.77
N TYR A 153 -13.63 -14.70 1.49
CA TYR A 153 -13.13 -14.68 0.11
C TYR A 153 -11.61 -14.83 0.05
N GLY A 154 -11.13 -15.92 -0.56
CA GLY A 154 -9.71 -16.14 -0.90
C GLY A 154 -8.99 -17.26 -0.15
N GLY A 155 -9.60 -17.87 0.87
CA GLY A 155 -8.97 -18.96 1.65
C GLY A 155 -7.67 -18.54 2.35
N THR A 156 -7.19 -19.39 3.25
CA THR A 156 -5.95 -19.16 4.02
C THR A 156 -4.73 -18.88 3.12
N MET A 157 -4.70 -19.44 1.90
CA MET A 157 -3.59 -19.27 0.97
C MET A 157 -3.47 -17.85 0.39
N ALA A 158 -4.57 -17.19 0.00
CA ALA A 158 -4.48 -15.82 -0.50
C ALA A 158 -4.09 -14.84 0.61
N LEU A 159 -4.51 -15.12 1.85
CA LEU A 159 -4.09 -14.36 3.02
C LEU A 159 -2.57 -14.50 3.24
N LEU A 160 -2.06 -15.73 3.24
CA LEU A 160 -0.62 -16.00 3.38
C LEU A 160 0.21 -15.32 2.27
N GLU A 161 -0.22 -15.40 1.01
CA GLU A 161 0.48 -14.74 -0.09
C GLU A 161 0.56 -13.23 0.13
N ARG A 162 -0.55 -12.60 0.52
CA ARG A 162 -0.58 -11.15 0.82
C ARG A 162 0.31 -10.79 2.00
N SER A 163 0.26 -11.55 3.08
CA SER A 163 1.13 -11.32 4.25
C SER A 163 2.61 -11.41 3.88
N ILE A 164 2.99 -12.39 3.04
CA ILE A 164 4.36 -12.52 2.53
C ILE A 164 4.74 -11.32 1.66
N ARG A 165 3.87 -10.94 0.73
CA ARG A 165 4.10 -9.80 -0.18
C ARG A 165 4.26 -8.51 0.61
N LEU A 166 3.38 -8.25 1.57
CA LEU A 166 3.45 -7.09 2.46
C LEU A 166 4.78 -7.06 3.23
N GLY A 167 5.23 -8.20 3.76
CA GLY A 167 6.53 -8.31 4.43
C GLY A 167 7.71 -7.94 3.52
N ILE A 168 7.70 -8.42 2.27
CA ILE A 168 8.75 -8.12 1.28
C ILE A 168 8.73 -6.64 0.88
N THR A 169 7.57 -6.12 0.50
CA THR A 169 7.45 -4.73 0.00
C THR A 169 7.71 -3.71 1.11
N SER A 170 7.26 -3.97 2.34
CA SER A 170 7.51 -3.07 3.47
C SER A 170 8.98 -2.99 3.87
N ALA A 171 9.76 -4.06 3.69
CA ALA A 171 11.21 -4.03 3.91
C ALA A 171 11.93 -3.05 2.97
N CYS A 172 11.39 -2.83 1.76
CA CYS A 172 11.94 -1.88 0.79
C CYS A 172 11.66 -0.41 1.15
N LEU A 173 10.71 -0.13 2.05
CA LEU A 173 10.45 1.23 2.55
C LEU A 173 11.48 1.69 3.61
N GLY A 174 12.29 0.77 4.13
CA GLY A 174 13.23 1.01 5.23
C GLY A 174 12.56 0.98 6.61
N PRO A 175 13.36 0.94 7.70
CA PRO A 175 12.82 1.03 9.05
C PRO A 175 12.14 2.39 9.24
N GLY A 176 10.92 2.37 9.79
CA GLY A 176 10.25 3.60 10.21
C GLY A 176 11.06 4.28 11.28
N ASP A 177 11.34 5.56 11.08
CA ASP A 177 12.02 6.38 12.08
C ASP A 177 11.06 6.55 13.26
N LYS A 178 11.31 5.82 14.35
CA LYS A 178 10.41 5.76 15.52
C LYS A 178 10.39 7.07 16.34
N ASP A 179 11.09 8.11 15.87
CA ASP A 179 11.35 9.34 16.61
C ASP A 179 10.52 10.54 16.12
N GLN A 180 9.64 10.36 15.15
CA GLN A 180 8.69 11.42 14.76
C GLN A 180 7.45 11.39 15.65
N THR A 181 7.55 12.05 16.80
CA THR A 181 6.38 12.65 17.45
C THR A 181 5.59 13.43 16.40
N VAL A 182 4.34 13.03 16.21
CA VAL A 182 3.36 13.66 15.33
C VAL A 182 3.26 15.15 15.68
N GLY A 183 4.03 15.97 14.96
CA GLY A 183 3.76 17.40 14.86
C GLY A 183 2.46 17.52 14.09
N HIS A 184 1.37 17.76 14.83
CA HIS A 184 0.08 18.17 14.31
C HIS A 184 0.30 19.42 13.45
N ALA A 185 0.53 19.22 12.15
CA ALA A 185 0.51 20.28 11.17
C ALA A 185 -0.96 20.65 10.99
N ASP A 186 -1.36 21.60 11.83
CA ASP A 186 -2.58 22.38 11.75
C ASP A 186 -2.56 23.14 10.42
N ASN A 187 -2.92 22.46 9.33
CA ASN A 187 -3.05 23.07 8.02
C ASN A 187 -4.47 23.64 7.89
N THR A 188 -4.83 24.50 8.84
CA THR A 188 -5.92 25.46 8.71
C THR A 188 -5.42 26.60 7.82
N LEU A 189 -5.34 26.34 6.52
CA LEU A 189 -5.29 27.40 5.52
C LEU A 189 -6.74 27.75 5.16
N ALA A 190 -7.10 28.98 5.50
CA ALA A 190 -8.37 29.62 5.25
C ALA A 190 -8.92 29.33 3.86
N LEU A 191 -10.20 28.94 3.80
CA LEU A 191 -11.01 29.12 2.61
C LEU A 191 -10.98 30.61 2.23
N PRO A 192 -10.64 30.98 0.98
CA PRO A 192 -11.27 32.13 0.37
C PRO A 192 -12.70 31.74 -0.02
N ASP A 193 -13.67 32.45 0.56
CA ASP A 193 -15.06 32.48 0.10
C ASP A 193 -15.12 32.85 -1.39
N GLY A 194 -15.94 32.12 -2.16
CA GLY A 194 -16.19 32.30 -3.59
C GLY A 194 -15.24 31.45 -4.46
N GLN A 195 -15.71 30.57 -5.35
CA GLN A 195 -16.87 30.68 -6.23
C GLN A 195 -17.16 29.29 -6.82
N GLY A 196 -18.45 28.93 -6.91
CA GLY A 196 -18.89 27.78 -7.71
C GLY A 196 -18.60 27.97 -9.19
N ASP A 197 -18.71 26.88 -9.94
CA ASP A 197 -18.56 26.77 -11.41
C ASP A 197 -17.13 26.58 -11.94
N LEU A 198 -16.61 25.36 -11.80
CA LEU A 198 -15.50 24.85 -12.63
C LEU A 198 -15.81 23.52 -13.33
N PHE A 199 -17.02 23.00 -13.16
CA PHE A 199 -17.52 21.80 -13.83
C PHE A 199 -18.85 22.11 -14.53
N ALA A 200 -18.84 23.05 -15.47
CA ALA A 200 -19.92 23.21 -16.43
C ALA A 200 -19.54 22.49 -17.74
N PRO A 201 -20.38 21.61 -18.30
CA PRO A 201 -20.14 21.04 -19.61
C PRO A 201 -20.18 22.15 -20.68
N PRO A 202 -19.41 22.03 -21.79
CA PRO A 202 -19.52 22.99 -22.88
C PRO A 202 -20.93 22.94 -23.47
N SER A 203 -21.62 24.08 -23.50
CA SER A 203 -22.92 24.22 -24.16
C SER A 203 -22.76 24.09 -25.68
N PRO A 204 -23.77 23.55 -26.40
CA PRO A 204 -23.75 23.33 -27.84
C PRO A 204 -23.75 24.63 -28.67
#